data_AF-A0A7K2JYH8-F1
#
_entry.id   AF-A0A7K2JYH8-F1
#
_cell.length_a   1.000
_cell.length_b   1.000
_cell.length_c   1.000
_cell.angle_alpha   90.00
_cell.angle_beta   90.00
_cell.angle_gamma   90.00
#
_symmetry.space_group_name_H-M   'P 1'
#
loop_
_entity.id
_entity.type
_entity.pdbx_description
1 polymer ?
#
loop_
_entity_poly.entity_id
_entity_poly.type
_entity_poly.pdbx_seq_one_letter_code
_entity_poly.pdbx_strand_id
1 'polypeptide(L)'
;TGDYYQLPQVWREIKQVLAGKYPVFGRLDNGLESGLSSIDFLQAIALVRTWERKQQRLGATVSCKRRDLLDLPLADFVRLAPKLAEAFAWVGDFLERQCIVRPADLPYKTQLVPLAAVRAILDTGTDGLGAEEKIDQWYWCGVLGEMYGGSTETRFTKDVEQLVPWIAQDEKAPETVTEAFFFADRLDTLTTRNSAAYKGIYALLIKQGAVDWHYTSAPLTPGRLDEYSVDVRQIFPKTWFRRGNSNGLPTSSIVNKTPLSYRASMDMTGAPSSYLSTMIAASDMRPEWFDDLLTTHLIDPDALRENDYERFYRDRSKQLQDLVHSAMGKRTMLRDLPEGDVR
;
A
#
# COMPACT_ATOMS: atom_id res chain seq x y z
N THR A 1 -7.15 36.47 31.53
CA THR A 1 -6.89 35.02 31.71
C THR A 1 -7.01 34.39 30.35
N GLY A 2 -5.88 34.27 29.63
CA GLY A 2 -5.90 33.67 28.30
C GLY A 2 -6.09 32.18 28.46
N ASP A 3 -7.21 31.64 27.97
CA ASP A 3 -7.45 30.20 27.94
C ASP A 3 -6.26 29.51 27.28
N TYR A 4 -5.58 28.67 28.04
CA TYR A 4 -4.44 27.92 27.55
C TYR A 4 -4.94 26.91 26.52
N TYR A 5 -4.62 27.12 25.24
CA TYR A 5 -5.03 26.21 24.18
C TYR A 5 -4.29 24.88 24.32
N GLN A 6 -5.02 23.81 24.64
CA GLN A 6 -4.45 22.50 24.92
C GLN A 6 -4.23 21.70 23.62
N LEU A 7 -3.16 22.02 22.88
CA LEU A 7 -2.76 21.28 21.65
C LEU A 7 -2.76 19.74 21.83
N PRO A 8 -2.25 19.17 22.93
CA PRO A 8 -2.28 17.72 23.13
C PRO A 8 -3.69 17.14 23.25
N GLN A 9 -4.63 17.91 23.81
CA GLN A 9 -6.02 17.49 23.96
C GLN A 9 -6.73 17.50 22.60
N VAL A 10 -6.52 18.56 21.79
CA VAL A 10 -7.07 18.65 20.44
C VAL A 10 -6.55 17.51 19.55
N TRP A 11 -5.25 17.21 19.61
CA TRP A 11 -4.69 16.07 18.89
C TRP A 11 -5.32 14.75 19.35
N ARG A 12 -5.49 14.54 20.66
CA ARG A 12 -6.13 13.34 21.19
C ARG A 12 -7.54 13.14 20.64
N GLU A 13 -8.35 14.20 20.58
CA GLU A 13 -9.72 14.15 20.05
C GLU A 13 -9.73 13.82 18.56
N ILE A 14 -8.91 14.50 17.75
CA ILE A 14 -8.75 14.22 16.31
C ILE A 14 -8.32 12.76 16.10
N LYS A 15 -7.30 12.33 16.85
CA LYS A 15 -6.77 10.97 16.77
C LYS A 15 -7.81 9.93 17.16
N GLN A 16 -8.64 10.20 18.18
CA GLN A 16 -9.73 9.31 18.59
C GLN A 16 -10.75 9.11 17.48
N VAL A 17 -11.18 10.19 16.81
CA VAL A 17 -12.12 10.12 15.69
C VAL A 17 -11.51 9.35 14.53
N LEU A 18 -10.28 9.69 14.13
CA LEU A 18 -9.59 9.07 12.99
C LEU A 18 -9.31 7.59 13.23
N ALA A 19 -8.72 7.22 14.37
CA ALA A 19 -8.37 5.84 14.68
C ALA A 19 -9.61 4.96 14.99
N GLY A 20 -10.68 5.58 15.52
CA GLY A 20 -11.95 4.89 15.74
C GLY A 20 -12.63 4.48 14.44
N LYS A 21 -12.56 5.33 13.40
CA LYS A 21 -13.10 5.01 12.07
C LYS A 21 -12.13 4.19 11.22
N TYR A 22 -10.84 4.52 11.24
CA TYR A 22 -9.82 3.89 10.41
C TYR A 22 -8.69 3.30 11.27
N PRO A 23 -8.76 1.99 11.58
CA PRO A 23 -7.75 1.33 12.40
C PRO A 23 -6.33 1.42 11.83
N VAL A 24 -6.17 1.62 10.51
CA VAL A 24 -4.87 1.81 9.84
C VAL A 24 -4.07 2.97 10.43
N PHE A 25 -4.74 3.99 10.98
CA PHE A 25 -4.07 5.09 11.64
C PHE A 25 -3.50 4.72 13.01
N GLY A 26 -3.69 3.50 13.52
CA GLY A 26 -3.15 3.03 14.79
C GLY A 26 -4.23 2.77 15.84
N ARG A 27 -3.86 2.13 16.95
CA ARG A 27 -4.78 1.81 18.06
C ARG A 27 -4.35 2.58 19.31
N LEU A 28 -5.31 3.25 19.95
CA LEU A 28 -5.04 4.07 21.14
C LEU A 28 -4.55 3.26 22.34
N ASP A 29 -4.93 1.98 22.43
CA ASP A 29 -4.46 1.06 23.46
C ASP A 29 -2.94 0.85 23.40
N ASN A 30 -2.34 1.05 22.22
CA ASN A 30 -0.89 0.97 22.00
C ASN A 30 -0.18 2.33 22.21
N GLY A 31 -0.91 3.35 22.68
CA GLY A 31 -0.42 4.70 22.90
C GLY A 31 -0.89 5.70 21.84
N LEU A 32 -0.98 6.99 22.23
CA LEU A 32 -1.50 8.07 21.40
C LEU A 32 -0.72 8.27 20.08
N GLU A 33 0.59 8.01 20.11
CA GLU A 33 1.49 8.15 18.97
C GLU A 33 1.61 6.87 18.11
N SER A 34 0.83 5.83 18.43
CA SER A 34 0.78 4.60 17.61
C SER A 34 0.17 4.88 16.24
N GLY A 35 0.84 4.43 15.17
CA GLY A 35 0.44 4.74 13.80
C GLY A 35 0.65 6.23 13.47
N LEU A 36 -0.40 6.90 12.99
CA LEU A 36 -0.39 8.34 12.72
C LEU A 36 -0.10 9.12 14.01
N SER A 37 1.00 9.87 14.03
CA SER A 37 1.47 10.60 15.21
C SER A 37 1.12 12.09 15.15
N SER A 38 1.25 12.77 16.29
CA SER A 38 1.14 14.23 16.38
C SER A 38 2.13 14.94 15.45
N ILE A 39 3.33 14.39 15.30
CA ILE A 39 4.38 14.93 14.42
C ILE A 39 3.94 14.84 12.96
N ASP A 40 3.42 13.69 12.53
CA ASP A 40 2.92 13.50 11.14
C ASP A 40 1.82 14.53 10.83
N PHE A 41 0.89 14.74 11.77
CA PHE A 41 -0.20 15.69 11.64
C PHE A 41 0.30 17.15 11.57
N LEU A 42 1.23 17.53 12.46
CA LEU A 42 1.83 18.85 12.46
C LEU A 42 2.69 19.11 11.21
N GLN A 43 3.38 18.09 10.68
CA GLN A 43 4.08 18.19 9.41
C GLN A 43 3.12 18.46 8.26
N ALA A 44 1.96 17.80 8.21
CA ALA A 44 0.94 18.07 7.19
C ALA A 44 0.41 19.52 7.30
N ILE A 45 0.14 20.02 8.51
CA ILE A 45 -0.24 21.43 8.72
C ILE A 45 0.87 22.38 8.25
N ALA A 46 2.13 22.09 8.56
CA ALA A 46 3.26 22.91 8.14
C ALA A 46 3.40 22.94 6.62
N LEU A 47 3.19 21.82 5.91
CA LEU A 47 3.18 21.77 4.45
C LEU A 47 2.10 22.69 3.87
N VAL A 48 0.86 22.61 4.36
CA VAL A 48 -0.24 23.46 3.87
C VAL A 48 0.04 24.94 4.14
N ARG A 49 0.44 25.29 5.37
CA ARG A 49 0.76 26.67 5.74
C ARG A 49 1.90 27.26 4.91
N THR A 50 2.97 26.50 4.71
CA THR A 50 4.13 26.99 3.95
C THR A 50 3.85 27.04 2.46
N TRP A 51 3.00 26.15 1.94
CA TRP A 51 2.44 26.26 0.59
C TRP A 51 1.62 27.54 0.41
N GLU A 52 0.66 27.83 1.28
CA GLU A 52 -0.16 29.06 1.24
C GLU A 52 0.73 30.32 1.24
N ARG A 53 1.79 30.33 2.07
CA ARG A 53 2.76 31.44 2.12
C ARG A 53 3.55 31.59 0.82
N LYS A 54 3.97 30.49 0.21
CA LYS A 54 4.66 30.49 -1.09
C LYS A 54 3.79 31.09 -2.18
N GLN A 55 2.49 30.80 -2.20
CA GLN A 55 1.56 31.38 -3.17
C GLN A 55 1.41 32.90 -3.03
N GLN A 56 1.65 33.45 -1.83
CA GLN A 56 1.51 34.88 -1.54
C GLN A 56 2.83 35.66 -1.61
N ARG A 57 3.98 34.99 -1.50
CA ARG A 57 5.29 35.63 -1.37
C ARG A 57 6.32 34.95 -2.26
N LEU A 58 6.79 35.69 -3.26
CA LEU A 58 7.95 35.29 -4.08
C LEU A 58 9.16 35.01 -3.18
N GLY A 59 9.77 33.83 -3.36
CA GLY A 59 10.96 33.39 -2.62
C GLY A 59 10.68 32.58 -1.34
N ALA A 60 9.42 32.44 -0.90
CA ALA A 60 9.08 31.51 0.17
C ALA A 60 9.12 30.05 -0.33
N THR A 61 9.46 29.13 0.57
CA THR A 61 9.58 27.69 0.26
C THR A 61 8.60 26.86 1.05
N VAL A 62 8.17 25.72 0.50
CA VAL A 62 7.42 24.70 1.24
C VAL A 62 8.36 23.97 2.18
N SER A 63 7.95 23.80 3.44
CA SER A 63 8.78 23.16 4.47
C SER A 63 7.93 22.60 5.60
N CYS A 64 8.36 21.46 6.14
CA CYS A 64 7.76 20.79 7.30
C CYS A 64 8.82 20.32 8.30
N LYS A 65 9.96 21.02 8.34
CA LYS A 65 11.07 20.68 9.25
C LYS A 65 10.68 21.07 10.66
N ARG A 66 11.40 20.53 11.64
CA ARG A 66 11.19 20.83 13.07
C ARG A 66 11.02 22.33 13.38
N ARG A 67 11.80 23.22 12.75
CA ARG A 67 11.65 24.68 12.92
C ARG A 67 10.25 25.17 12.53
N ASP A 68 9.69 24.66 11.44
CA ASP A 68 8.40 25.10 10.90
C ASP A 68 7.24 24.64 11.79
N LEU A 69 7.43 23.52 12.49
CA LEU A 69 6.51 23.01 13.51
C LEU A 69 6.56 23.85 14.78
N LEU A 70 7.76 24.24 15.24
CA LEU A 70 7.93 25.08 16.42
C LEU A 70 7.48 26.52 16.20
N ASP A 71 7.62 27.04 14.97
CA ASP A 71 7.21 28.38 14.56
C ASP A 71 5.77 28.43 14.03
N LEU A 72 4.95 27.41 14.33
CA LEU A 72 3.55 27.32 13.92
C LEU A 72 2.67 28.21 14.81
N PRO A 73 2.09 29.32 14.30
CA PRO A 73 1.24 30.20 15.07
C PRO A 73 -0.05 29.48 15.43
N LEU A 74 -0.54 29.72 16.64
CA LEU A 74 -1.77 29.10 17.12
C LEU A 74 -2.96 29.38 16.18
N ALA A 75 -3.07 30.60 15.65
CA ALA A 75 -4.15 30.95 14.72
C ALA A 75 -4.13 30.10 13.43
N ASP A 76 -2.93 29.80 12.90
CA ASP A 76 -2.78 28.91 11.74
C ASP A 76 -3.16 27.47 12.13
N PHE A 77 -2.73 26.99 13.30
CA PHE A 77 -3.10 25.65 13.78
C PHE A 77 -4.62 25.51 13.92
N VAL A 78 -5.28 26.44 14.62
CA VAL A 78 -6.74 26.41 14.84
C VAL A 78 -7.51 26.41 13.51
N ARG A 79 -7.02 27.16 12.52
CA ARG A 79 -7.63 27.23 11.18
C ARG A 79 -7.42 25.95 10.36
N LEU A 80 -6.23 25.37 10.43
CA LEU A 80 -5.83 24.26 9.55
C LEU A 80 -6.13 22.88 10.13
N ALA A 81 -6.10 22.71 11.47
CA ALA A 81 -6.28 21.41 12.09
C ALA A 81 -7.62 20.73 11.71
N PRO A 82 -8.78 21.40 11.69
CA PRO A 82 -10.03 20.77 11.24
C PRO A 82 -9.95 20.29 9.78
N LYS A 83 -9.39 21.12 8.89
CA LYS A 83 -9.21 20.77 7.47
C LYS A 83 -8.30 19.55 7.29
N LEU A 84 -7.21 19.49 8.05
CA LEU A 84 -6.30 18.33 7.99
C LEU A 84 -6.93 17.08 8.61
N ALA A 85 -7.77 17.21 9.64
CA ALA A 85 -8.52 16.08 10.18
C ALA A 85 -9.46 15.48 9.12
N GLU A 86 -10.18 16.33 8.38
CA GLU A 86 -11.01 15.89 7.24
C GLU A 86 -10.17 15.29 6.11
N ALA A 87 -9.03 15.90 5.79
CA ALA A 87 -8.11 15.36 4.78
C ALA A 87 -7.55 13.99 5.17
N PHE A 88 -7.18 13.77 6.44
CA PHE A 88 -6.77 12.45 6.92
C PHE A 88 -7.93 11.45 6.95
N ALA A 89 -9.17 11.88 7.21
CA ALA A 89 -10.32 10.99 7.07
C ALA A 89 -10.49 10.53 5.61
N TRP A 90 -10.36 11.45 4.64
CA TRP A 90 -10.34 11.13 3.21
C TRP A 90 -9.18 10.19 2.84
N VAL A 91 -7.99 10.36 3.44
CA VAL A 91 -6.87 9.41 3.29
C VAL A 91 -7.23 8.03 3.85
N GLY A 92 -8.01 7.97 4.93
CA GLY A 92 -8.53 6.72 5.47
C GLY A 92 -9.42 5.99 4.46
N ASP A 93 -10.39 6.71 3.87
CA ASP A 93 -11.26 6.16 2.82
C ASP A 93 -10.45 5.72 1.58
N PHE A 94 -9.44 6.51 1.20
CA PHE A 94 -8.51 6.16 0.13
C PHE A 94 -7.80 4.83 0.43
N LEU A 95 -7.20 4.67 1.61
CA LEU A 95 -6.50 3.45 2.00
C LEU A 95 -7.42 2.23 2.06
N GLU A 96 -8.68 2.40 2.46
CA GLU A 96 -9.68 1.34 2.44
C GLU A 96 -9.98 0.86 1.00
N ARG A 97 -10.10 1.78 0.04
CA ARG A 97 -10.20 1.45 -1.40
C ARG A 97 -8.94 0.76 -1.94
N GLN A 98 -7.78 1.02 -1.34
CA GLN A 98 -6.53 0.31 -1.65
C GLN A 98 -6.39 -1.04 -0.90
N CYS A 99 -7.39 -1.44 -0.11
CA CYS A 99 -7.37 -2.63 0.74
C CYS A 99 -6.29 -2.62 1.85
N ILE A 100 -5.93 -1.43 2.34
CA ILE A 100 -4.92 -1.22 3.40
C ILE A 100 -5.62 -0.68 4.65
N VAL A 101 -6.11 -1.58 5.51
CA VAL A 101 -6.91 -1.20 6.69
C VAL A 101 -6.27 -1.48 8.04
N ARG A 102 -5.11 -2.14 8.05
CA ARG A 102 -4.37 -2.50 9.28
C ARG A 102 -3.08 -1.70 9.40
N PRO A 103 -2.69 -1.25 10.60
CA PRO A 103 -1.39 -0.60 10.80
C PRO A 103 -0.20 -1.45 10.32
N ALA A 104 -0.28 -2.78 10.52
CA ALA A 104 0.75 -3.71 10.07
C ALA A 104 0.89 -3.77 8.55
N ASP A 105 -0.18 -3.48 7.80
CA ASP A 105 -0.24 -3.54 6.35
C ASP A 105 0.07 -2.21 5.65
N LEU A 106 0.13 -1.11 6.41
CA LEU A 106 0.50 0.18 5.86
C LEU A 106 1.97 0.18 5.38
N PRO A 107 2.24 0.41 4.08
CA PRO A 107 3.61 0.42 3.56
C PRO A 107 4.44 1.57 4.11
N TYR A 108 3.93 2.79 3.97
CA TYR A 108 4.59 4.01 4.44
C TYR A 108 3.60 4.93 5.13
N LYS A 109 3.72 5.05 6.45
CA LYS A 109 3.03 6.10 7.21
C LYS A 109 3.43 7.49 6.72
N THR A 110 4.71 7.67 6.40
CA THR A 110 5.30 8.94 5.96
C THR A 110 4.66 9.47 4.68
N GLN A 111 4.26 8.60 3.74
CA GLN A 111 3.61 9.00 2.50
C GLN A 111 2.21 9.59 2.72
N LEU A 112 1.55 9.32 3.85
CA LEU A 112 0.23 9.86 4.17
C LEU A 112 0.27 11.36 4.45
N VAL A 113 1.40 11.87 4.93
CA VAL A 113 1.60 13.29 5.29
C VAL A 113 1.45 14.22 4.07
N PRO A 114 2.22 14.05 2.97
CA PRO A 114 2.02 14.87 1.79
C PRO A 114 0.66 14.63 1.13
N LEU A 115 0.11 13.41 1.18
CA LEU A 115 -1.21 13.13 0.62
C LEU A 115 -2.32 13.93 1.32
N ALA A 116 -2.33 13.94 2.66
CA ALA A 116 -3.29 14.73 3.44
C ALA A 116 -3.10 16.24 3.20
N ALA A 117 -1.86 16.71 3.08
CA ALA A 117 -1.59 18.12 2.75
C ALA A 117 -2.12 18.50 1.37
N VAL A 118 -1.91 17.67 0.35
CA VAL A 118 -2.44 17.88 -1.02
C VAL A 118 -3.96 17.90 -1.02
N ARG A 119 -4.61 16.94 -0.33
CA ARG A 119 -6.07 16.93 -0.16
C ARG A 119 -6.56 18.21 0.50
N ALA A 120 -5.89 18.70 1.56
CA ALA A 120 -6.29 19.94 2.22
C ALA A 120 -6.08 21.21 1.37
N ILE A 121 -5.12 21.20 0.44
CA ILE A 121 -4.84 22.33 -0.48
C ILE A 121 -5.84 22.36 -1.64
N LEU A 122 -6.10 21.20 -2.25
CA LEU A 122 -6.95 21.08 -3.42
C LEU A 122 -8.44 20.93 -3.06
N ASP A 123 -8.73 20.52 -1.83
CA ASP A 123 -10.07 20.21 -1.35
C ASP A 123 -10.80 19.27 -2.34
N THR A 124 -11.98 19.64 -2.81
CA THR A 124 -12.77 18.87 -3.80
C THR A 124 -12.08 18.66 -5.15
N GLY A 125 -10.98 19.38 -5.43
CA GLY A 125 -10.15 19.18 -6.63
C GLY A 125 -9.53 17.80 -6.75
N THR A 126 -9.52 16.99 -5.68
CA THR A 126 -9.05 15.59 -5.73
C THR A 126 -10.16 14.55 -5.98
N ASP A 127 -11.43 14.97 -6.08
CA ASP A 127 -12.57 14.03 -6.16
C ASP A 127 -12.95 13.62 -7.60
N GLY A 128 -12.30 14.22 -8.61
CA GLY A 128 -12.50 13.86 -10.01
C GLY A 128 -11.74 12.58 -10.39
N LEU A 129 -12.30 11.78 -11.31
CA LEU A 129 -11.71 10.50 -11.75
C LEU A 129 -10.24 10.62 -12.17
N GLY A 130 -9.88 11.64 -12.97
CA GLY A 130 -8.49 11.85 -13.38
C GLY A 130 -7.57 12.26 -12.23
N ALA A 131 -8.09 12.89 -11.18
CA ALA A 131 -7.33 13.17 -9.97
C ALA A 131 -7.11 11.90 -9.15
N GLU A 132 -8.15 11.06 -9.01
CA GLU A 132 -8.04 9.75 -8.35
C GLU A 132 -7.01 8.85 -9.03
N GLU A 133 -7.00 8.77 -10.37
CA GLU A 133 -6.02 7.97 -11.13
C GLU A 133 -4.58 8.46 -10.90
N LYS A 134 -4.34 9.77 -10.91
CA LYS A 134 -3.03 10.37 -10.62
C LYS A 134 -2.58 10.10 -9.19
N ILE A 135 -3.50 10.17 -8.23
CA ILE A 135 -3.21 9.91 -6.82
C ILE A 135 -2.91 8.41 -6.60
N ASP A 136 -3.70 7.51 -7.19
CA ASP A 136 -3.45 6.06 -7.18
C ASP A 136 -2.05 5.78 -7.76
N GLN A 137 -1.74 6.35 -8.93
CA GLN A 137 -0.44 6.17 -9.57
C GLN A 137 0.71 6.66 -8.69
N TRP A 138 0.63 7.89 -8.16
CA TRP A 138 1.65 8.43 -7.27
C TRP A 138 1.81 7.59 -6.00
N TYR A 139 0.69 7.14 -5.42
CA TYR A 139 0.71 6.32 -4.22
C TYR A 139 1.48 5.02 -4.48
N TRP A 140 1.10 4.29 -5.53
CA TRP A 140 1.73 3.02 -5.89
C TRP A 140 3.17 3.17 -6.37
N CYS A 141 3.52 4.24 -7.09
CA CYS A 141 4.91 4.55 -7.41
C CYS A 141 5.75 4.78 -6.14
N GLY A 142 5.21 5.48 -5.14
CA GLY A 142 5.88 5.69 -3.87
C GLY A 142 6.09 4.41 -3.05
N VAL A 143 5.09 3.53 -3.02
CA VAL A 143 5.12 2.25 -2.29
C VAL A 143 6.04 1.24 -2.98
N LEU A 144 5.82 1.00 -4.27
CA LEU A 144 6.48 -0.07 -5.04
C LEU A 144 7.89 0.36 -5.47
N GLY A 145 8.13 1.65 -5.70
CA GLY A 145 9.47 2.21 -5.85
C GLY A 145 10.23 2.41 -4.53
N GLU A 146 9.60 2.07 -3.39
CA GLU A 146 10.18 2.17 -2.04
C GLU A 146 10.74 3.57 -1.70
N MET A 147 10.06 4.62 -2.17
CA MET A 147 10.57 6.01 -2.21
C MET A 147 10.57 6.72 -0.84
N TYR A 148 9.88 6.16 0.17
CA TYR A 148 9.68 6.79 1.48
C TYR A 148 10.43 6.10 2.63
N GLY A 149 11.43 5.26 2.34
CA GLY A 149 12.28 4.62 3.34
C GLY A 149 13.42 5.49 3.91
N GLY A 150 13.71 6.65 3.31
CA GLY A 150 14.87 7.51 3.61
C GLY A 150 14.52 8.87 4.25
N SER A 151 15.29 9.93 3.92
CA SER A 151 15.01 11.30 4.38
C SER A 151 13.73 11.84 3.77
N THR A 152 12.63 11.77 4.54
CA THR A 152 11.27 11.94 4.02
C THR A 152 10.81 13.40 3.95
N GLU A 153 11.31 14.29 4.80
CA GLU A 153 10.83 15.68 4.85
C GLU A 153 11.06 16.43 3.52
N THR A 154 12.24 16.29 2.90
CA THR A 154 12.51 16.91 1.58
C THR A 154 11.62 16.31 0.49
N ARG A 155 11.27 15.02 0.59
CA ARG A 155 10.36 14.38 -0.35
C ARG A 155 8.94 14.92 -0.18
N PHE A 156 8.46 15.08 1.05
CA PHE A 156 7.13 15.64 1.32
C PHE A 156 6.96 17.03 0.70
N THR A 157 7.96 17.90 0.87
CA THR A 157 7.91 19.26 0.31
C THR A 157 7.86 19.21 -1.21
N LYS A 158 8.71 18.38 -1.84
CA LYS A 158 8.70 18.20 -3.30
C LYS A 158 7.39 17.62 -3.81
N ASP A 159 6.86 16.59 -3.16
CA ASP A 159 5.60 15.96 -3.56
C ASP A 159 4.45 16.95 -3.49
N VAL A 160 4.32 17.75 -2.44
CA VAL A 160 3.28 18.79 -2.37
C VAL A 160 3.46 19.79 -3.51
N GLU A 161 4.69 20.23 -3.78
CA GLU A 161 4.98 21.18 -4.86
C GLU A 161 4.68 20.65 -6.26
N GLN A 162 4.75 19.32 -6.46
CA GLN A 162 4.57 18.69 -7.77
C GLN A 162 3.15 18.12 -7.95
N LEU A 163 2.55 17.53 -6.91
CA LEU A 163 1.22 16.94 -6.96
C LEU A 163 0.12 17.98 -7.15
N VAL A 164 0.20 19.10 -6.43
CA VAL A 164 -0.84 20.15 -6.51
C VAL A 164 -1.02 20.65 -7.94
N PRO A 165 0.03 21.12 -8.65
CA PRO A 165 -0.12 21.53 -10.05
C PRO A 165 -0.37 20.35 -11.00
N TRP A 166 0.19 19.16 -10.76
CA TRP A 166 -0.07 18.00 -11.62
C TRP A 166 -1.55 17.58 -11.60
N ILE A 167 -2.18 17.57 -10.42
CA ILE A 167 -3.60 17.24 -10.28
C ILE A 167 -4.48 18.36 -10.83
N ALA A 168 -4.23 19.61 -10.43
CA ALA A 168 -5.13 20.73 -10.75
C ALA A 168 -4.97 21.26 -12.19
N GLN A 169 -3.78 21.14 -12.78
CA GLN A 169 -3.43 21.83 -14.02
C GLN A 169 -2.80 20.91 -15.08
N ASP A 170 -2.72 19.61 -14.80
CA ASP A 170 -2.10 18.62 -15.69
C ASP A 170 -0.64 18.95 -16.07
N GLU A 171 0.08 19.57 -15.13
CA GLU A 171 1.51 19.87 -15.28
C GLU A 171 2.39 18.59 -15.28
N LYS A 172 3.71 18.76 -15.21
CA LYS A 172 4.66 17.64 -15.19
C LYS A 172 4.39 16.71 -13.99
N ALA A 173 4.36 15.40 -14.27
CA ALA A 173 4.24 14.38 -13.23
C ALA A 173 5.36 14.48 -12.17
N PRO A 174 5.07 14.19 -10.89
CA PRO A 174 6.04 14.22 -9.80
C PRO A 174 7.24 13.31 -10.01
N GLU A 175 8.39 13.67 -9.41
CA GLU A 175 9.59 12.82 -9.37
C GLU A 175 9.27 11.44 -8.78
N THR A 176 8.41 11.39 -7.76
CA THR A 176 7.94 10.12 -7.17
C THR A 176 7.27 9.21 -8.21
N VAL A 177 6.62 9.75 -9.25
CA VAL A 177 6.06 8.97 -10.36
C VAL A 177 7.12 8.71 -11.43
N THR A 178 7.87 9.72 -11.86
CA THR A 178 8.78 9.59 -13.00
C THR A 178 10.01 8.72 -12.70
N GLU A 179 10.56 8.84 -11.48
CA GLU A 179 11.78 8.13 -11.05
C GLU A 179 11.51 6.76 -10.44
N ALA A 180 10.26 6.48 -10.03
CA ALA A 180 9.94 5.18 -9.45
C ALA A 180 10.06 4.07 -10.49
N PHE A 181 10.80 3.02 -10.11
CA PHE A 181 11.04 1.84 -10.89
C PHE A 181 10.98 0.60 -10.00
N PHE A 182 10.50 -0.52 -10.54
CA PHE A 182 10.46 -1.80 -9.86
C PHE A 182 11.22 -2.84 -10.68
N PHE A 183 12.34 -3.32 -10.15
CA PHE A 183 13.14 -4.35 -10.81
C PHE A 183 12.54 -5.74 -10.54
N ALA A 184 12.54 -6.62 -11.55
CA ALA A 184 11.91 -7.95 -11.45
C ALA A 184 12.53 -8.83 -10.35
N ASP A 185 13.86 -8.78 -10.23
CA ASP A 185 14.65 -9.45 -9.19
C ASP A 185 14.27 -9.01 -7.77
N ARG A 186 13.64 -7.83 -7.62
CA ARG A 186 13.14 -7.38 -6.32
C ARG A 186 12.18 -8.41 -5.74
N LEU A 187 11.31 -9.03 -6.56
CA LEU A 187 10.36 -10.06 -6.12
C LEU A 187 11.05 -11.19 -5.34
N ASP A 188 12.24 -11.62 -5.77
CA ASP A 188 13.02 -12.69 -5.16
C ASP A 188 13.47 -12.35 -3.72
N THR A 189 13.74 -11.07 -3.49
CA THR A 189 14.26 -10.57 -2.21
C THR A 189 13.17 -10.18 -1.21
N LEU A 190 11.91 -10.05 -1.65
CA LEU A 190 10.77 -9.67 -0.80
C LEU A 190 10.33 -10.81 0.12
N THR A 191 11.11 -11.04 1.18
CA THR A 191 10.95 -12.18 2.08
C THR A 191 10.23 -11.86 3.39
N THR A 192 10.11 -10.57 3.77
CA THR A 192 9.51 -10.16 5.04
C THR A 192 8.49 -9.03 4.86
N ARG A 193 7.54 -8.95 5.79
CA ARG A 193 6.49 -7.90 5.83
C ARG A 193 7.02 -6.51 6.18
N ASN A 194 8.34 -6.33 6.38
CA ASN A 194 8.92 -5.02 6.66
C ASN A 194 9.07 -4.17 5.40
N SER A 195 9.18 -4.78 4.22
CA SER A 195 9.28 -4.04 2.95
C SER A 195 7.93 -3.40 2.59
N ALA A 196 7.99 -2.16 2.10
CA ALA A 196 6.82 -1.48 1.58
C ALA A 196 6.29 -2.14 0.31
N ALA A 197 7.17 -2.54 -0.61
CA ALA A 197 6.79 -3.26 -1.81
C ALA A 197 6.13 -4.61 -1.49
N TYR A 198 6.59 -5.34 -0.47
CA TYR A 198 5.94 -6.55 0.01
C TYR A 198 4.49 -6.29 0.44
N LYS A 199 4.27 -5.28 1.28
CA LYS A 199 2.93 -4.89 1.74
C LYS A 199 2.06 -4.39 0.58
N GLY A 200 2.66 -3.69 -0.37
CA GLY A 200 1.99 -3.21 -1.57
C GLY A 200 1.47 -4.34 -2.45
N ILE A 201 2.30 -5.34 -2.75
CA ILE A 201 1.88 -6.53 -3.51
C ILE A 201 0.77 -7.29 -2.79
N TYR A 202 0.88 -7.45 -1.47
CA TYR A 202 -0.18 -8.06 -0.66
C TYR A 202 -1.53 -7.32 -0.81
N ALA A 203 -1.52 -6.00 -0.69
CA ALA A 203 -2.72 -5.18 -0.86
C ALA A 203 -3.28 -5.24 -2.29
N LEU A 204 -2.40 -5.21 -3.30
CA LEU A 204 -2.80 -5.30 -4.71
C LEU A 204 -3.45 -6.65 -5.05
N LEU A 205 -2.95 -7.76 -4.50
CA LEU A 205 -3.58 -9.08 -4.67
C LEU A 205 -5.01 -9.09 -4.12
N ILE A 206 -5.25 -8.45 -2.98
CA ILE A 206 -6.61 -8.31 -2.43
C ILE A 206 -7.45 -7.39 -3.31
N LYS A 207 -6.91 -6.22 -3.70
CA LYS A 207 -7.60 -5.21 -4.52
C LYS A 207 -8.05 -5.75 -5.87
N GLN A 208 -7.28 -6.62 -6.51
CA GLN A 208 -7.68 -7.24 -7.79
C GLN A 208 -8.73 -8.36 -7.66
N GLY A 209 -9.11 -8.73 -6.43
CA GLY A 209 -10.19 -9.69 -6.18
C GLY A 209 -9.75 -11.09 -5.76
N ALA A 210 -8.61 -11.26 -5.08
CA ALA A 210 -8.22 -12.55 -4.50
C ALA A 210 -9.33 -13.14 -3.61
N VAL A 211 -9.65 -14.43 -3.81
CA VAL A 211 -10.70 -15.17 -3.09
C VAL A 211 -10.07 -16.16 -2.13
N ASP A 212 -10.52 -16.21 -0.87
CA ASP A 212 -9.97 -17.16 0.09
C ASP A 212 -10.22 -18.63 -0.31
N TRP A 213 -9.24 -19.51 -0.06
CA TRP A 213 -9.32 -20.91 -0.48
C TRP A 213 -10.24 -21.77 0.39
N HIS A 214 -10.62 -21.27 1.57
CA HIS A 214 -11.63 -21.88 2.43
C HIS A 214 -12.96 -21.13 2.35
N TYR A 215 -12.93 -19.80 2.45
CA TYR A 215 -14.11 -18.93 2.35
C TYR A 215 -14.34 -18.47 0.90
N THR A 216 -14.84 -19.38 0.07
CA THR A 216 -14.84 -19.24 -1.40
C THR A 216 -15.99 -18.41 -1.99
N SER A 217 -16.95 -17.98 -1.16
CA SER A 217 -18.21 -17.37 -1.61
C SER A 217 -18.08 -15.99 -2.26
N ALA A 218 -17.00 -15.24 -1.97
CA ALA A 218 -16.72 -13.94 -2.58
C ALA A 218 -15.28 -13.51 -2.31
N PRO A 219 -14.75 -12.51 -3.05
CA PRO A 219 -13.41 -11.97 -2.82
C PRO A 219 -13.16 -11.48 -1.40
N LEU A 220 -11.88 -11.44 -1.04
CA LEU A 220 -11.41 -10.78 0.17
C LEU A 220 -11.71 -9.28 0.09
N THR A 221 -12.29 -8.75 1.17
CA THR A 221 -12.56 -7.33 1.34
C THR A 221 -11.90 -6.84 2.63
N PRO A 222 -11.69 -5.53 2.81
CA PRO A 222 -11.13 -4.99 4.05
C PRO A 222 -11.77 -5.53 5.34
N GLY A 223 -13.10 -5.60 5.40
CA GLY A 223 -13.82 -6.14 6.57
C GLY A 223 -13.55 -7.62 6.84
N ARG A 224 -13.36 -8.43 5.79
CA ARG A 224 -13.10 -9.87 5.89
C ARG A 224 -11.68 -10.21 6.32
N LEU A 225 -10.73 -9.28 6.16
CA LEU A 225 -9.34 -9.55 6.50
C LEU A 225 -9.22 -9.95 7.98
N ASP A 226 -9.83 -9.17 8.88
CA ASP A 226 -9.82 -9.45 10.33
C ASP A 226 -10.71 -10.64 10.68
N GLU A 227 -11.91 -10.71 10.11
CA GLU A 227 -12.87 -11.79 10.34
C GLU A 227 -12.25 -13.17 10.06
N TYR A 228 -11.55 -13.32 8.94
CA TYR A 228 -10.94 -14.60 8.54
C TYR A 228 -9.48 -14.75 9.00
N SER A 229 -8.97 -13.78 9.77
CA SER A 229 -7.56 -13.75 10.19
C SER A 229 -6.60 -13.95 9.01
N VAL A 230 -6.88 -13.24 7.92
CA VAL A 230 -6.10 -13.28 6.68
C VAL A 230 -4.70 -12.78 6.95
N ASP A 231 -3.73 -13.56 6.51
CA ASP A 231 -2.32 -13.22 6.57
C ASP A 231 -1.59 -13.72 5.32
N VAL A 232 -0.32 -13.39 5.19
CA VAL A 232 0.50 -13.89 4.09
C VAL A 232 0.93 -15.32 4.38
N ARG A 233 0.45 -16.27 3.57
CA ARG A 233 0.75 -17.70 3.68
C ARG A 233 1.64 -18.14 2.54
N GLN A 234 2.49 -19.14 2.80
CA GLN A 234 3.34 -19.72 1.76
C GLN A 234 2.53 -20.75 0.95
N ILE A 235 2.61 -20.67 -0.38
CA ILE A 235 1.88 -21.56 -1.27
C ILE A 235 2.53 -22.95 -1.29
N PHE A 236 3.83 -23.02 -1.56
CA PHE A 236 4.66 -24.20 -1.33
C PHE A 236 5.21 -24.14 0.10
N PRO A 237 4.80 -25.04 1.02
CA PRO A 237 5.20 -24.99 2.42
C PRO A 237 6.70 -25.28 2.61
N LYS A 238 7.31 -24.71 3.66
CA LYS A 238 8.75 -24.96 4.00
C LYS A 238 9.10 -26.44 4.12
N THR A 239 8.17 -27.26 4.60
CA THR A 239 8.35 -28.70 4.78
C THR A 239 8.50 -29.43 3.44
N TRP A 240 7.87 -28.94 2.37
CA TRP A 240 7.99 -29.49 1.03
C TRP A 240 9.42 -29.34 0.48
N PHE A 241 10.05 -28.18 0.70
CA PHE A 241 11.42 -27.91 0.25
C PHE A 241 12.51 -28.70 0.97
N ARG A 242 12.22 -29.36 2.11
CA ARG A 242 13.21 -30.19 2.82
C ARG A 242 13.74 -31.35 1.97
N ARG A 243 13.07 -31.67 0.85
CA ARG A 243 13.45 -32.71 -0.11
C ARG A 243 14.38 -32.22 -1.22
N GLY A 244 14.77 -30.94 -1.23
CA GLY A 244 15.68 -30.37 -2.24
C GLY A 244 14.99 -29.88 -3.52
N ASN A 245 13.66 -29.78 -3.52
CA ASN A 245 12.85 -29.51 -4.72
C ASN A 245 12.80 -28.03 -5.16
N SER A 246 13.68 -27.16 -4.65
CA SER A 246 13.63 -25.74 -4.99
C SER A 246 14.33 -25.39 -6.30
N ASN A 247 15.18 -26.28 -6.83
CA ASN A 247 15.97 -26.06 -8.04
C ASN A 247 16.73 -24.72 -8.05
N GLY A 248 17.22 -24.28 -6.88
CA GLY A 248 17.94 -23.01 -6.72
C GLY A 248 17.06 -21.76 -6.64
N LEU A 249 15.74 -21.87 -6.82
CA LEU A 249 14.81 -20.74 -6.74
C LEU A 249 14.54 -20.31 -5.28
N PRO A 250 14.27 -19.01 -5.02
CA PRO A 250 13.92 -18.51 -3.70
C PRO A 250 12.66 -19.18 -3.15
N THR A 251 12.70 -19.68 -1.90
CA THR A 251 11.57 -20.43 -1.30
C THR A 251 10.67 -19.58 -0.40
N SER A 252 11.16 -18.40 0.01
CA SER A 252 10.52 -17.50 0.98
C SER A 252 10.17 -16.13 0.39
N SER A 253 10.37 -15.92 -0.91
CA SER A 253 10.04 -14.68 -1.61
C SER A 253 8.52 -14.43 -1.64
N ILE A 254 8.12 -13.22 -2.04
CA ILE A 254 6.70 -12.85 -2.17
C ILE A 254 6.01 -13.67 -3.27
N VAL A 255 6.77 -14.18 -4.24
CA VAL A 255 6.27 -15.07 -5.30
C VAL A 255 5.65 -16.32 -4.69
N ASN A 256 6.29 -16.96 -3.72
CA ASN A 256 5.75 -18.14 -3.05
C ASN A 256 4.78 -17.79 -1.89
N LYS A 257 4.10 -16.64 -1.95
CA LYS A 257 3.26 -16.13 -0.89
C LYS A 257 1.98 -15.51 -1.42
N THR A 258 0.91 -15.56 -0.61
CA THR A 258 -0.40 -15.05 -0.99
C THR A 258 -1.28 -14.75 0.24
N PRO A 259 -2.21 -13.77 0.18
CA PRO A 259 -3.19 -13.52 1.25
C PRO A 259 -4.14 -14.71 1.41
N LEU A 260 -4.14 -15.37 2.56
CA LEU A 260 -5.11 -16.42 2.91
C LEU A 260 -5.48 -16.40 4.39
N SER A 261 -6.72 -16.81 4.66
CA SER A 261 -7.28 -17.00 5.99
C SER A 261 -6.43 -17.95 6.82
N TYR A 262 -6.51 -17.79 8.14
CA TYR A 262 -5.91 -18.77 9.05
C TYR A 262 -6.48 -20.17 8.80
N ARG A 263 -7.79 -20.26 8.53
CA ARG A 263 -8.48 -21.51 8.28
C ARG A 263 -7.94 -22.24 7.04
N ALA A 264 -7.82 -21.56 5.90
CA ALA A 264 -7.20 -22.13 4.69
C ALA A 264 -5.76 -22.61 4.97
N SER A 265 -4.99 -21.82 5.75
CA SER A 265 -3.60 -22.17 6.06
C SER A 265 -3.44 -23.46 6.88
N MET A 266 -4.45 -23.85 7.66
CA MET A 266 -4.41 -25.11 8.43
C MET A 266 -4.45 -26.33 7.52
N ASP A 267 -5.10 -26.23 6.36
CA ASP A 267 -5.26 -27.32 5.42
C ASP A 267 -4.07 -27.43 4.44
N MET A 268 -3.24 -26.37 4.31
CA MET A 268 -2.06 -26.29 3.42
C MET A 268 -0.85 -27.10 3.93
N THR A 269 -1.03 -28.39 4.17
CA THR A 269 0.01 -29.29 4.66
C THR A 269 0.54 -30.22 3.57
N GLY A 270 1.86 -30.39 3.51
CA GLY A 270 2.51 -31.23 2.50
C GLY A 270 2.74 -30.53 1.16
N ALA A 271 2.65 -31.29 0.07
CA ALA A 271 2.83 -30.77 -1.28
C ALA A 271 1.53 -30.10 -1.79
N PRO A 272 1.59 -29.08 -2.66
CA PRO A 272 0.39 -28.43 -3.20
C PRO A 272 -0.64 -29.38 -3.79
N SER A 273 -0.23 -30.30 -4.66
CA SER A 273 -1.10 -31.36 -5.19
C SER A 273 -1.89 -32.12 -4.11
N SER A 274 -1.26 -32.40 -2.96
CA SER A 274 -1.85 -33.17 -1.87
C SER A 274 -2.88 -32.36 -1.12
N TYR A 275 -2.54 -31.14 -0.67
CA TYR A 275 -3.52 -30.34 0.09
C TYR A 275 -4.65 -29.84 -0.80
N LEU A 276 -4.40 -29.55 -2.09
CA LEU A 276 -5.44 -29.11 -3.02
C LEU A 276 -6.49 -30.19 -3.20
N SER A 277 -6.08 -31.45 -3.36
CA SER A 277 -7.01 -32.59 -3.47
C SER A 277 -7.91 -32.68 -2.23
N THR A 278 -7.35 -32.50 -1.04
CA THR A 278 -8.12 -32.50 0.22
C THR A 278 -9.07 -31.30 0.33
N MET A 279 -8.60 -30.09 -0.02
CA MET A 279 -9.42 -28.87 0.01
C MET A 279 -10.60 -28.97 -0.95
N ILE A 280 -10.38 -29.44 -2.18
CA ILE A 280 -11.44 -29.62 -3.18
C ILE A 280 -12.45 -30.65 -2.69
N ALA A 281 -11.99 -31.80 -2.18
CA ALA A 281 -12.89 -32.84 -1.67
C ALA A 281 -13.69 -32.40 -0.42
N ALA A 282 -13.13 -31.49 0.39
CA ALA A 282 -13.80 -30.91 1.55
C ALA A 282 -14.72 -29.73 1.19
N SER A 283 -14.62 -29.22 -0.04
CA SER A 283 -15.47 -28.15 -0.56
C SER A 283 -16.68 -28.73 -1.30
N ASP A 284 -17.78 -27.99 -1.34
CA ASP A 284 -18.92 -28.29 -2.23
C ASP A 284 -18.67 -27.82 -3.69
N MET A 285 -17.40 -27.54 -4.04
CA MET A 285 -17.02 -26.99 -5.35
C MET A 285 -16.55 -28.07 -6.31
N ARG A 286 -16.78 -27.83 -7.61
CA ARG A 286 -16.14 -28.63 -8.66
C ARG A 286 -14.65 -28.26 -8.76
N PRO A 287 -13.77 -29.20 -9.15
CA PRO A 287 -12.35 -28.92 -9.31
C PRO A 287 -12.04 -27.71 -10.21
N GLU A 288 -12.81 -27.53 -11.29
CA GLU A 288 -12.61 -26.43 -12.25
C GLU A 288 -12.91 -25.07 -11.61
N TRP A 289 -13.86 -25.00 -10.69
CA TRP A 289 -14.16 -23.75 -9.96
C TRP A 289 -13.07 -23.41 -8.94
N PHE A 290 -12.36 -24.41 -8.45
CA PHE A 290 -11.20 -24.18 -7.58
C PHE A 290 -10.02 -23.62 -8.37
N ASP A 291 -9.88 -23.99 -9.65
CA ASP A 291 -8.85 -23.40 -10.52
C ASP A 291 -9.08 -21.92 -10.74
N ASP A 292 -10.33 -21.53 -11.03
CA ASP A 292 -10.72 -20.12 -11.13
C ASP A 292 -10.33 -19.36 -9.85
N LEU A 293 -10.54 -19.97 -8.68
CA LEU A 293 -10.15 -19.42 -7.38
C LEU A 293 -8.63 -19.21 -7.28
N LEU A 294 -7.83 -20.20 -7.65
CA LEU A 294 -6.36 -20.08 -7.67
C LEU A 294 -5.89 -18.96 -8.62
N THR A 295 -6.53 -18.79 -9.77
CA THR A 295 -6.17 -17.72 -10.72
C THR A 295 -6.40 -16.32 -10.16
N THR A 296 -7.35 -16.11 -9.23
CA THR A 296 -7.56 -14.80 -8.56
C THR A 296 -6.33 -14.34 -7.78
N HIS A 297 -5.46 -15.27 -7.40
CA HIS A 297 -4.19 -14.99 -6.74
C HIS A 297 -3.03 -14.82 -7.70
N LEU A 298 -3.20 -14.97 -9.02
CA LEU A 298 -2.14 -15.07 -10.03
C LEU A 298 -1.34 -16.37 -9.94
N ILE A 299 -2.02 -17.50 -9.77
CA ILE A 299 -1.41 -18.84 -9.69
C ILE A 299 -1.87 -19.64 -10.89
N ASP A 300 -0.92 -20.28 -11.57
CA ASP A 300 -1.17 -21.37 -12.52
C ASP A 300 -1.59 -22.64 -11.74
N PRO A 301 -2.86 -23.10 -11.86
CA PRO A 301 -3.35 -24.27 -11.13
C PRO A 301 -2.60 -25.56 -11.44
N ASP A 302 -2.19 -25.75 -12.71
CA ASP A 302 -1.51 -26.97 -13.14
C ASP A 302 -0.14 -27.09 -12.49
N ALA A 303 0.58 -25.97 -12.36
CA ALA A 303 1.87 -25.94 -11.67
C ALA A 303 1.75 -26.41 -10.20
N LEU A 304 0.63 -26.12 -9.52
CA LEU A 304 0.40 -26.64 -8.17
C LEU A 304 0.04 -28.14 -8.18
N ARG A 305 -0.78 -28.60 -9.11
CA ARG A 305 -1.17 -30.01 -9.23
C ARG A 305 0.00 -30.94 -9.56
N GLU A 306 0.93 -30.44 -10.36
CA GLU A 306 2.16 -31.17 -10.73
C GLU A 306 3.26 -31.01 -9.67
N ASN A 307 3.08 -30.09 -8.71
CA ASN A 307 4.12 -29.60 -7.79
C ASN A 307 5.34 -29.04 -8.54
N ASP A 308 5.14 -28.49 -9.73
CA ASP A 308 6.18 -27.88 -10.53
C ASP A 308 6.47 -26.46 -10.00
N TYR A 309 7.43 -26.40 -9.08
CA TYR A 309 7.82 -25.14 -8.46
C TYR A 309 8.47 -24.16 -9.44
N GLU A 310 9.17 -24.66 -10.46
CA GLU A 310 9.84 -23.80 -11.43
C GLU A 310 8.84 -23.11 -12.36
N ARG A 311 7.88 -23.88 -12.91
CA ARG A 311 6.76 -23.34 -13.69
C ARG A 311 5.96 -22.33 -12.87
N PHE A 312 5.58 -22.70 -11.64
CA PHE A 312 4.87 -21.83 -10.72
C PHE A 312 5.62 -20.51 -10.50
N TYR A 313 6.92 -20.59 -10.18
CA TYR A 313 7.70 -19.42 -9.83
C TYR A 313 7.85 -18.46 -11.00
N ARG A 314 8.17 -18.98 -12.20
CA ARG A 314 8.38 -18.18 -13.40
C ARG A 314 7.10 -17.48 -13.86
N ASP A 315 6.00 -18.24 -13.94
CA ASP A 315 4.72 -17.71 -14.38
C ASP A 315 4.18 -16.66 -13.39
N ARG A 316 4.15 -17.00 -12.10
CA ARG A 316 3.66 -16.09 -11.06
C ARG A 316 4.53 -14.85 -10.91
N SER A 317 5.86 -14.94 -11.06
CA SER A 317 6.74 -13.77 -11.03
C SER A 317 6.39 -12.78 -12.15
N LYS A 318 6.13 -13.28 -13.36
CA LYS A 318 5.68 -12.46 -14.49
C LYS A 318 4.34 -11.79 -14.20
N GLN A 319 3.35 -12.55 -13.72
CA GLN A 319 2.04 -12.00 -13.40
C GLN A 319 2.10 -10.95 -12.27
N LEU A 320 2.91 -11.17 -11.23
CA LEU A 320 3.13 -10.19 -10.16
C LEU A 320 3.84 -8.93 -10.67
N GLN A 321 4.79 -9.08 -11.59
CA GLN A 321 5.44 -7.94 -12.22
C GLN A 321 4.44 -7.12 -13.04
N ASP A 322 3.55 -7.77 -13.80
CA ASP A 322 2.49 -7.10 -14.57
C ASP A 322 1.47 -6.39 -13.68
N LEU A 323 1.17 -6.95 -12.49
CA LEU A 323 0.34 -6.33 -11.45
C LEU A 323 1.01 -5.05 -10.91
N VAL A 324 2.30 -5.13 -10.57
CA VAL A 324 3.10 -3.98 -10.09
C VAL A 324 3.19 -2.88 -11.15
N HIS A 325 3.54 -3.21 -12.39
CA HIS A 325 3.62 -2.22 -13.47
C HIS A 325 2.27 -1.57 -13.79
N SER A 326 1.17 -2.32 -13.64
CA SER A 326 -0.18 -1.76 -13.78
C SER A 326 -0.44 -0.70 -12.73
N ALA A 327 -0.17 -1.02 -11.45
CA ALA A 327 -0.42 -0.12 -10.34
C ALA A 327 0.43 1.16 -10.42
N MET A 328 1.67 1.06 -10.89
CA MET A 328 2.56 2.20 -11.11
C MET A 328 2.24 3.00 -12.40
N GLY A 329 1.32 2.52 -13.25
CA GLY A 329 1.06 3.12 -14.56
C GLY A 329 2.29 3.09 -15.49
N LYS A 330 3.12 2.04 -15.40
CA LYS A 330 4.39 1.89 -16.16
C LYS A 330 4.33 0.84 -17.28
N ARG A 331 3.15 0.24 -17.52
CA ARG A 331 2.94 -0.81 -18.55
C ARG A 331 3.42 -0.42 -19.96
N THR A 332 3.48 0.88 -20.28
CA THR A 332 3.81 1.36 -21.62
C THR A 332 5.31 1.33 -21.96
N MET A 333 6.24 1.33 -21.00
CA MET A 333 7.68 1.46 -21.32
C MET A 333 8.39 0.15 -21.70
N LEU A 334 7.86 -1.01 -21.33
CA LEU A 334 8.50 -2.31 -21.57
C LEU A 334 8.09 -2.98 -22.90
N ARG A 335 7.03 -2.50 -23.55
CA ARG A 335 6.62 -2.98 -24.88
C ARG A 335 7.30 -2.25 -26.05
N ASP A 336 7.95 -1.11 -25.77
CA ASP A 336 8.62 -0.28 -26.78
C ASP A 336 10.14 -0.52 -26.84
N LEU A 337 10.67 -1.55 -26.16
CA LEU A 337 12.00 -2.07 -26.46
C LEU A 337 11.90 -3.00 -27.66
N PRO A 338 12.46 -2.65 -28.84
CA PRO A 338 12.54 -3.59 -29.93
C PRO A 338 13.36 -4.81 -29.49
N GLU A 339 12.83 -6.00 -29.73
CA GLU A 339 13.62 -7.23 -29.74
C GLU A 339 14.73 -7.06 -30.79
N GLY A 340 15.94 -6.69 -30.35
CA GLY A 340 17.05 -6.51 -31.28
C GLY A 340 18.27 -5.85 -30.67
N ASP A 341 19.09 -6.63 -29.97
CA ASP A 341 20.46 -6.90 -30.43
C ASP A 341 21.12 -7.92 -29.50
N VAL A 342 20.96 -9.21 -29.82
CA VAL A 342 21.94 -10.23 -29.47
C VAL A 342 22.79 -10.42 -30.72
N ARG A 343 24.02 -9.88 -30.68
CA ARG A 343 25.12 -10.32 -31.54
C ARG A 343 26.17 -11.01 -30.70
#